data_AF-Q5I203-F1
#
_entry.id   AF-Q5I203-F1
#
_cell.length_a   1.000
_cell.length_b   1.000
_cell.length_c   1.000
_cell.angle_alpha   90.00
_cell.angle_beta   90.00
_cell.angle_gamma   90.00
#
_symmetry.space_group_name_H-M   'P 1'
#
loop_
_entity.id
_entity.type
_entity.pdbx_description
1 polymer ?
#
loop_
_entity_poly.entity_id
_entity_poly.type
_entity_poly.pdbx_seq_one_letter_code
_entity_poly.pdbx_strand_id
1 'polypeptide(L)' 'LWLVIMLIFRILVLATVGGAVFEDEQEEFVCNTLQPGCRQTCYDRAFPVSHYRFWLFHILLLSAP' A
#
# COMPACT_ATOMS: atom_id res chain seq x y z
N LEU A 1 -11.52 22.16 -8.96
CA LEU A 1 -12.46 21.65 -7.93
C LEU A 1 -12.48 20.13 -7.87
N TRP A 2 -12.74 19.42 -8.97
CA TRP A 2 -12.76 17.95 -9.01
C TRP A 2 -11.50 17.27 -8.44
N LEU A 3 -10.31 17.68 -8.90
CA LEU A 3 -9.03 17.12 -8.42
C LEU A 3 -8.87 17.28 -6.90
N VAL A 4 -9.26 18.43 -6.35
CA VAL A 4 -9.18 18.72 -4.91
C VAL A 4 -10.13 17.81 -4.12
N ILE A 5 -11.35 17.62 -4.60
CA ILE A 5 -12.33 16.71 -3.97
C ILE A 5 -11.79 15.28 -3.97
N MET A 6 -11.27 14.80 -5.10
CA MET A 6 -10.70 13.46 -5.22
C MET A 6 -9.46 13.28 -4.33
N LEU A 7 -8.62 14.31 -4.19
CA LEU A 7 -7.44 14.28 -3.33
C LEU A 7 -7.82 14.16 -1.85
N ILE A 8 -8.77 14.99 -1.38
CA ILE A 8 -9.26 14.93 0.00
C ILE A 8 -9.89 13.58 0.30
N PHE A 9 -10.72 13.06 -0.61
CA PHE A 9 -11.33 11.74 -0.45
C PHE A 9 -10.28 10.64 -0.30
N ARG A 10 -9.24 10.64 -1.15
CA ARG A 10 -8.15 9.66 -1.10
C ARG A 10 -7.36 9.75 0.21
N ILE A 11 -7.06 10.95 0.68
CA ILE A 11 -6.37 11.17 1.97
C ILE A 11 -7.23 10.61 3.12
N LEU A 12 -8.53 10.91 3.12
CA LEU A 12 -9.43 10.46 4.18
C LEU A 12 -9.54 8.93 4.24
N VAL A 13 -9.69 8.27 3.09
CA VAL A 13 -9.72 6.80 3.01
C VAL A 13 -8.40 6.20 3.49
N LEU A 14 -7.27 6.74 3.05
CA LEU A 14 -5.95 6.23 3.44
C LEU A 14 -5.67 6.41 4.94
N ALA A 15 -6.07 7.53 5.52
CA ALA A 15 -5.87 7.83 6.94
C ALA A 15 -6.79 7.01 7.87
N THR A 16 -8.00 6.68 7.43
CA THR A 16 -9.00 5.99 8.26
C THR A 16 -8.96 4.47 8.12
N VAL A 17 -8.72 3.96 6.92
CA VAL A 17 -8.79 2.53 6.60
C VAL A 17 -7.40 1.97 6.25
N GLY A 18 -6.51 2.80 5.71
CA GLY A 18 -5.22 2.34 5.19
C GLY A 18 -4.34 1.65 6.24
N GLY A 19 -4.24 2.20 7.45
CA GLY A 19 -3.49 1.55 8.53
C GLY A 19 -4.01 0.15 8.85
N ALA A 20 -5.31 0.04 9.12
CA ALA A 20 -5.93 -1.24 9.51
C ALA A 20 -5.92 -2.33 8.42
N VAL A 21 -5.78 -1.95 7.14
CA VAL A 21 -5.79 -2.92 6.02
C VAL A 21 -4.38 -3.31 5.56
N PHE A 22 -3.38 -2.46 5.76
CA PHE A 22 -2.04 -2.66 5.21
C PHE A 22 -0.94 -2.77 6.29
N GLU A 23 -1.26 -2.78 7.58
CA GLU A 23 -0.26 -2.89 8.66
C GLU A 23 0.45 -4.25 8.65
N ASP A 24 -0.28 -5.33 8.40
CA ASP A 24 0.16 -6.72 8.47
C ASP A 24 0.21 -7.43 7.11
N GLU A 25 0.19 -6.67 6.01
CA GLU A 25 0.10 -7.18 4.63
C GLU A 25 1.21 -8.20 4.26
N GLN A 26 2.42 -8.04 4.83
CA GLN A 26 3.53 -8.97 4.61
C GLN A 26 3.49 -10.17 5.56
N GLU A 27 2.94 -10.01 6.77
CA GLU A 27 2.85 -11.08 7.76
C GLU A 27 1.77 -12.09 7.38
N GLU A 28 0.62 -11.60 6.92
CA GLU A 28 -0.52 -12.40 6.47
C GLU A 28 -0.32 -13.02 5.08
N PHE A 29 0.74 -12.65 4.36
CA PHE A 29 1.09 -13.26 3.08
C PHE A 29 1.57 -14.72 3.24
N VAL A 30 0.80 -15.67 2.70
CA VAL A 30 1.07 -17.11 2.84
C VAL A 30 1.79 -17.70 1.63
N CYS A 31 2.90 -18.40 1.87
CA CYS A 31 3.56 -19.26 0.88
C CYS A 31 3.44 -20.73 1.27
N ASN A 32 3.09 -21.60 0.31
CA ASN A 32 3.06 -23.05 0.51
C ASN A 32 4.45 -23.66 0.33
N THR A 33 5.35 -23.40 1.28
CA THR A 33 6.71 -23.97 1.31
C THR A 33 7.30 -23.91 2.71
N LEU A 34 8.21 -24.82 3.01
CA LEU A 34 8.98 -24.84 4.26
C LEU A 34 10.33 -24.10 4.12
N GLN A 35 10.61 -23.53 2.95
CA GLN A 35 11.87 -22.83 2.71
C GLN A 35 11.92 -21.50 3.49
N PRO A 36 12.91 -21.30 4.39
CA PRO A 36 13.05 -20.05 5.12
C PRO A 36 13.35 -18.88 4.17
N GLY A 37 12.74 -17.72 4.43
CA GLY A 37 12.91 -16.51 3.63
C GLY A 37 12.10 -16.45 2.33
N CYS A 38 11.45 -17.55 1.91
CA CYS A 38 10.64 -17.56 0.69
C CYS A 38 9.48 -16.55 0.76
N ARG A 39 8.85 -16.38 1.92
CA ARG A 39 7.75 -15.41 2.11
C ARG A 39 8.18 -14.00 1.76
N GLN A 40 9.31 -13.53 2.30
CA GLN A 40 9.86 -12.20 2.01
C GLN A 40 10.16 -12.02 0.53
N THR A 41 10.88 -12.96 -0.10
CA THR A 41 11.24 -12.85 -1.52
C THR A 41 10.02 -12.93 -2.44
N CYS A 42 9.05 -13.79 -2.14
CA CYS A 42 7.81 -13.89 -2.92
C CYS A 42 6.94 -12.65 -2.74
N TYR A 43 6.86 -12.09 -1.53
CA TYR A 43 6.15 -10.86 -1.25
C TYR A 43 6.76 -9.69 -2.04
N ASP A 44 8.07 -9.49 -1.96
CA ASP A 44 8.78 -8.43 -2.69
C ASP A 44 8.63 -8.56 -4.21
N ARG A 45 8.52 -9.80 -4.72
CA ARG A 45 8.30 -10.06 -6.16
C ARG A 45 6.85 -9.84 -6.59
N ALA A 46 5.88 -10.20 -5.76
CA ALA A 46 4.46 -10.02 -6.04
C ALA A 46 4.03 -8.56 -5.92
N PHE A 47 4.54 -7.88 -4.89
CA PHE A 47 4.22 -6.49 -4.56
C PHE A 47 5.51 -5.67 -4.39
N PRO A 48 6.20 -5.32 -5.50
CA PRO A 48 7.45 -4.56 -5.46
C PRO A 48 7.30 -3.18 -4.82
N VAL A 49 6.08 -2.62 -4.86
CA VAL A 49 5.66 -1.47 -4.08
C VAL A 49 4.35 -1.85 -3.40
N SER A 50 4.27 -1.70 -2.08
CA SER A 50 3.02 -1.98 -1.39
C SER A 50 1.93 -0.99 -1.79
N HIS A 51 0.67 -1.43 -1.73
CA HIS A 51 -0.46 -0.61 -2.14
C HIS A 51 -0.52 0.70 -1.33
N TYR A 52 -0.28 0.62 -0.03
CA TYR A 52 -0.22 1.77 0.85
C TYR A 52 0.80 2.81 0.38
N ARG A 53 2.03 2.38 0.07
CA ARG A 53 3.12 3.25 -0.41
C ARG A 53 2.81 3.85 -1.77
N PHE A 54 2.24 3.06 -2.68
CA PHE A 54 1.83 3.54 -4.00
C PHE A 54 0.83 4.70 -3.88
N TRP A 55 -0.20 4.55 -3.05
CA TRP A 55 -1.20 5.60 -2.83
C TRP A 55 -0.61 6.86 -2.19
N LEU A 56 0.30 6.71 -1.23
CA LEU A 56 1.04 7.84 -0.67
C LEU A 56 1.81 8.62 -1.74
N PHE A 57 2.58 7.93 -2.59
CA PHE A 57 3.32 8.60 -3.67
C PHE A 57 2.39 9.26 -4.68
N HIS A 58 1.26 8.63 -5.01
CA HIS A 58 0.26 9.19 -5.90
C HIS A 58 -0.33 10.49 -5.35
N ILE A 59 -0.67 10.53 -4.05
CA ILE A 59 -1.14 11.74 -3.37
C ILE A 59 -0.05 12.82 -3.38
N LEU A 60 1.19 12.46 -3.05
CA LEU A 60 2.32 13.39 -3.03
C LEU A 60 2.54 14.04 -4.40
N LEU A 61 2.64 13.24 -5.45
CA LEU A 61 2.86 13.70 -6.83
C LEU A 61 1.71 14.58 -7.34
N LEU A 62 0.45 14.24 -7.02
CA LEU A 62 -0.70 15.06 -7.41
C LEU A 62 -0.85 16.35 -6.59
N SER A 63 -0.21 16.43 -5.43
CA SER A 63 -0.22 17.62 -4.56
C SER A 63 0.93 18.59 -4.83
N ALA A 64 2.00 18.12 -5.50
CA ALA A 64 3.12 18.95 -5.92
C ALA A 64 2.73 19.79 -7.15
N PRO A 65 3.06 21.09 -7.19
CA PRO A 65 2.80 21.96 -8.33
C PRO A 65 3.69 21.68 -9.54
#